data_AF-A0A9X2RBR8-F1
#
_entry.id   AF-A0A9X2RBR8-F1
#
_cell.length_a   1.000
_cell.length_b   1.000
_cell.length_c   1.000
_cell.angle_alpha   90.00
_cell.angle_beta   90.00
_cell.angle_gamma   90.00
#
_symmetry.space_group_name_H-M   'P 1'
#
loop_
_entity.id
_entity.type
_entity.pdbx_description
1 polymer ?
#
loop_
_entity_poly.entity_id
_entity_poly.type
_entity_poly.pdbx_seq_one_letter_code
_entity_poly.pdbx_strand_id
1 'polypeptide(L)'
;MVTPYLLLTRLYRLEACNDKIMSRYKLLNQAGDSRKSVCNERLEVRKKIRTELTQSIHKVRNDNCTEAEKPLLYIISSSVRGSFFMRYLFLNKDWRALQSFERHNLHLYYEALYTPDASRKIIDLLLRQKERIEDYLQED
;
A
#
# COMPACT_ATOMS: atom_id res chain seq x y z
N MET A 1 -5.52 23.74 -6.14
CA MET A 1 -6.09 22.46 -6.62
C MET A 1 -5.04 21.35 -6.85
N VAL A 2 -3.84 21.42 -6.27
CA VAL A 2 -2.79 20.37 -6.45
C VAL A 2 -2.94 19.22 -5.44
N THR A 3 -3.59 19.50 -4.32
CA THR A 3 -3.66 18.64 -3.14
C THR A 3 -4.37 17.28 -3.31
N PRO A 4 -5.54 17.17 -3.99
CA PRO A 4 -6.21 15.88 -4.15
C PRO A 4 -5.42 14.91 -5.04
N TYR A 5 -4.69 15.42 -6.03
CA TYR A 5 -3.83 14.62 -6.90
C TYR A 5 -2.62 14.05 -6.18
N LEU A 6 -2.00 14.83 -5.31
CA LEU A 6 -0.89 14.38 -4.48
C LEU A 6 -1.34 13.27 -3.52
N LEU A 7 -2.47 13.47 -2.83
CA LEU A 7 -3.04 12.46 -1.94
C LEU A 7 -3.35 11.18 -2.70
N LEU A 8 -4.03 11.30 -3.84
CA LEU A 8 -4.42 10.15 -4.65
C LEU A 8 -3.20 9.37 -5.17
N THR A 9 -2.15 10.07 -5.60
CA THR A 9 -0.88 9.45 -6.01
C THR A 9 -0.22 8.70 -4.86
N ARG A 10 -0.20 9.28 -3.65
CA ARG A 10 0.35 8.63 -2.44
C ARG A 10 -0.47 7.39 -2.07
N LEU A 11 -1.79 7.44 -2.16
CA LEU A 11 -2.67 6.29 -1.96
C LEU A 11 -2.43 5.18 -2.99
N TYR A 12 -2.23 5.51 -4.27
CA TYR A 12 -1.86 4.52 -5.29
C TYR A 12 -0.51 3.85 -5.00
N ARG A 13 0.48 4.60 -4.50
CA ARG A 13 1.77 4.04 -4.08
C ARG A 13 1.61 3.06 -2.91
N LEU A 14 0.77 3.41 -1.93
CA LEU A 14 0.44 2.52 -0.81
C LEU A 14 -0.23 1.23 -1.28
N GLU A 15 -1.26 1.33 -2.12
CA GLU A 15 -1.98 0.18 -2.68
C GLU A 15 -1.02 -0.73 -3.47
N ALA A 16 -0.24 -0.16 -4.38
CA ALA A 16 0.72 -0.91 -5.19
C ALA A 16 1.79 -1.61 -4.34
N CYS A 17 2.32 -0.94 -3.32
CA CYS A 17 3.28 -1.55 -2.41
C CYS A 17 2.65 -2.68 -1.59
N ASN A 18 1.42 -2.48 -1.10
CA ASN A 18 0.68 -3.49 -0.34
C ASN A 18 0.42 -4.74 -1.19
N ASP A 19 0.04 -4.59 -2.45
CA ASP A 19 -0.15 -5.72 -3.37
C ASP A 19 1.14 -6.54 -3.58
N LYS A 20 2.30 -5.88 -3.64
CA LYS A 20 3.60 -6.58 -3.74
C LYS A 20 3.96 -7.33 -2.48
N ILE A 21 3.73 -6.73 -1.32
CA ILE A 21 3.91 -7.38 -0.02
C ILE A 21 3.02 -8.62 0.09
N MET A 22 1.73 -8.50 -0.26
CA MET A 22 0.80 -9.62 -0.28
C MET A 22 1.27 -10.75 -1.20
N SER A 23 1.79 -10.41 -2.38
CA SER A 23 2.34 -11.39 -3.30
C SER A 23 3.53 -12.14 -2.70
N ARG A 24 4.38 -11.48 -1.89
CA ARG A 24 5.53 -12.13 -1.23
C ARG A 24 5.08 -13.08 -0.13
N TYR A 25 4.15 -12.64 0.73
CA TYR A 25 3.59 -13.52 1.76
C TYR A 25 3.01 -14.80 1.15
N LYS A 26 2.30 -14.70 0.03
CA LYS A 26 1.78 -15.86 -0.70
C LYS A 26 2.90 -16.79 -1.20
N LEU A 27 3.96 -16.25 -1.79
CA LEU A 27 5.08 -17.04 -2.29
C LEU A 27 5.84 -17.75 -1.16
N LEU A 28 6.11 -17.06 -0.07
CA LEU A 28 6.82 -17.63 1.09
C LEU A 28 5.97 -18.71 1.78
N ASN A 29 4.66 -18.51 1.86
CA ASN A 29 3.72 -19.51 2.35
C ASN A 29 3.73 -20.79 1.48
N GLN A 30 3.82 -20.65 0.15
CA GLN A 30 3.90 -21.77 -0.78
C GLN A 30 5.25 -22.50 -0.74
N ALA A 31 6.33 -21.80 -0.42
CA ALA A 31 7.68 -22.36 -0.34
C ALA A 31 7.91 -23.27 0.88
N GLY A 32 6.91 -23.45 1.75
CA GLY A 32 7.01 -24.32 2.92
C GLY A 32 7.88 -23.74 4.04
N ASP A 33 8.04 -22.42 4.08
CA ASP A 33 8.82 -21.76 5.13
C ASP A 33 8.18 -22.01 6.51
N SER A 34 9.02 -22.21 7.53
CA SER A 34 8.66 -22.36 8.96
C SER A 34 7.69 -21.27 9.47
N ARG A 35 7.62 -20.13 8.76
CA ARG A 35 6.80 -18.95 9.04
C ARG A 35 5.41 -18.97 8.40
N LYS A 36 4.90 -20.13 7.96
CA LYS A 36 3.60 -20.26 7.30
C LYS A 36 2.44 -19.61 8.07
N SER A 37 2.37 -19.81 9.40
CA SER A 37 1.32 -19.20 10.23
C SER A 37 1.38 -17.66 10.19
N VAL A 38 2.57 -17.10 10.39
CA VAL A 38 2.83 -15.65 10.32
C VAL A 38 2.47 -15.09 8.94
N CYS A 39 2.80 -15.81 7.86
CA CYS A 39 2.44 -15.39 6.51
C CYS A 39 0.93 -15.29 6.30
N ASN A 40 0.16 -16.25 6.83
CA ASN A 40 -1.30 -16.25 6.70
C ASN A 40 -1.92 -15.08 7.48
N GLU A 41 -1.53 -14.92 8.73
CA GLU A 41 -2.02 -13.84 9.59
C GLU A 41 -1.77 -12.46 8.98
N ARG A 42 -0.51 -12.19 8.60
CA ARG A 42 -0.15 -10.90 7.99
C ARG A 42 -0.82 -10.71 6.63
N LEU A 43 -1.04 -11.78 5.86
CA LEU A 43 -1.78 -11.69 4.60
C LEU A 43 -3.24 -11.26 4.81
N GLU A 44 -3.90 -11.71 5.88
CA GLU A 44 -5.27 -11.27 6.20
C GLU A 44 -5.32 -9.79 6.58
N VAL A 45 -4.37 -9.33 7.40
CA VAL A 45 -4.22 -7.89 7.72
C VAL A 45 -4.03 -7.08 6.43
N ARG A 46 -3.15 -7.55 5.55
CA ARG A 46 -2.83 -6.89 4.27
C ARG A 46 -4.00 -6.87 3.29
N LYS A 47 -4.85 -7.91 3.26
CA LYS A 47 -6.09 -7.93 2.48
C LYS A 47 -7.08 -6.87 2.96
N LYS A 48 -7.24 -6.73 4.28
CA LYS A 48 -8.11 -5.71 4.87
C LYS A 48 -7.63 -4.30 4.52
N ILE A 49 -6.33 -4.05 4.66
CA ILE A 49 -5.69 -2.79 4.28
C ILE A 49 -5.95 -2.46 2.80
N ARG A 50 -5.80 -3.45 1.90
CA ARG A 50 -6.07 -3.26 0.47
C ARG A 50 -7.50 -2.77 0.23
N THR A 51 -8.49 -3.41 0.83
CA THR A 51 -9.90 -3.03 0.68
C THR A 51 -10.15 -1.60 1.16
N GLU A 52 -9.63 -1.26 2.34
CA GLU A 52 -9.73 0.09 2.94
C GLU A 52 -9.05 1.17 2.04
N LEU A 53 -7.88 0.86 1.45
CA LEU A 53 -7.18 1.74 0.51
C LEU A 53 -7.96 1.93 -0.79
N THR A 54 -8.45 0.84 -1.41
CA THR A 54 -9.23 0.89 -2.65
C THR A 54 -10.49 1.74 -2.45
N GLN A 55 -11.20 1.58 -1.33
CA GLN A 55 -12.37 2.41 -1.00
C GLN A 55 -11.99 3.89 -0.86
N SER A 56 -10.88 4.19 -0.17
CA SER A 56 -10.39 5.56 0.02
C SER A 56 -9.99 6.20 -1.31
N ILE A 57 -9.30 5.47 -2.19
CA ILE A 57 -8.93 5.90 -3.54
C ILE A 57 -10.18 6.23 -4.35
N HIS A 58 -11.17 5.33 -4.39
CA HIS A 58 -12.41 5.56 -5.11
C HIS A 58 -13.13 6.80 -4.62
N LYS A 59 -13.19 6.99 -3.31
CA LYS A 59 -13.82 8.15 -2.70
C LYS A 59 -13.09 9.44 -3.06
N VAL A 60 -11.78 9.52 -2.83
CA VAL A 60 -10.98 10.71 -3.17
C VAL A 60 -11.11 11.05 -4.65
N ARG A 61 -11.01 10.05 -5.52
CA ARG A 61 -11.15 10.24 -6.97
C ARG A 61 -12.52 10.79 -7.35
N ASN A 62 -13.60 10.23 -6.81
CA ASN A 62 -14.94 10.63 -7.21
C ASN A 62 -15.37 11.97 -6.58
N ASP A 63 -14.89 12.27 -5.36
CA ASP A 63 -15.25 13.50 -4.64
C ASP A 63 -14.45 14.72 -5.15
N ASN A 64 -13.27 14.51 -5.74
CA ASN A 64 -12.33 15.60 -6.06
C ASN A 64 -11.89 15.70 -7.52
N CYS A 65 -12.29 14.76 -8.38
CA CYS A 65 -11.87 14.75 -9.79
C CYS A 65 -13.07 14.65 -10.73
N THR A 66 -13.02 15.39 -11.83
CA THR A 66 -14.00 15.36 -12.91
C THR A 66 -13.88 14.08 -13.74
N GLU A 67 -14.93 13.73 -14.49
CA GLU A 67 -14.90 12.59 -15.42
C GLU A 67 -13.77 12.70 -16.45
N ALA A 68 -13.47 13.91 -16.92
CA ALA A 68 -12.42 14.18 -17.90
C ALA A 68 -11.01 13.91 -17.35
N GLU A 69 -10.82 13.99 -16.04
CA GLU A 69 -9.52 13.76 -15.38
C GLU A 69 -9.27 12.27 -15.06
N LYS A 70 -10.33 11.43 -15.05
CA LYS A 70 -10.22 9.99 -14.72
C LYS A 70 -9.28 9.19 -15.62
N PRO A 71 -9.24 9.40 -16.95
CA PRO A 71 -8.28 8.71 -17.81
C PRO A 71 -6.83 8.99 -17.41
N LEU A 72 -6.51 10.24 -17.06
CA LEU A 72 -5.17 10.62 -16.60
C LEU A 72 -4.81 9.91 -15.28
N LEU A 73 -5.75 9.85 -14.34
CA LEU A 73 -5.56 9.14 -13.08
C LEU A 73 -5.36 7.64 -13.27
N TYR A 74 -6.04 7.04 -14.25
CA TYR A 74 -5.82 5.65 -14.62
C TYR A 74 -4.38 5.43 -15.13
N ILE A 75 -3.88 6.31 -16.00
CA ILE A 75 -2.49 6.26 -16.49
C ILE A 75 -1.52 6.37 -15.32
N ILE A 76 -1.70 7.35 -14.42
CA ILE A 76 -0.86 7.53 -13.23
C ILE A 76 -0.87 6.26 -12.37
N SER A 77 -2.05 5.69 -12.08
CA SER A 77 -2.17 4.47 -11.29
C SER A 77 -1.44 3.29 -11.94
N SER A 78 -1.52 3.18 -13.27
CA SER A 78 -0.85 2.14 -14.06
C SER A 78 0.67 2.30 -14.03
N SER A 79 1.17 3.53 -14.21
CA SER A 79 2.59 3.86 -14.10
C SER A 79 3.14 3.57 -12.70
N VAL A 80 2.41 3.92 -11.64
CA VAL A 80 2.79 3.61 -10.27
C VAL A 80 2.89 2.10 -10.08
N ARG A 81 1.86 1.33 -10.45
CA ARG A 81 1.90 -0.14 -10.35
C ARG A 81 3.03 -0.75 -11.17
N GLY A 82 3.28 -0.23 -12.37
CA GLY A 82 4.39 -0.63 -13.23
C GLY A 82 5.75 -0.41 -12.58
N SER A 83 5.96 0.76 -11.96
CA SER A 83 7.21 1.08 -11.25
C SER A 83 7.50 0.09 -10.10
N PHE A 84 6.48 -0.25 -9.32
CA PHE A 84 6.60 -1.26 -8.25
C PHE A 84 6.84 -2.66 -8.82
N PHE A 85 6.21 -3.01 -9.95
CA PHE A 85 6.49 -4.27 -10.63
C PHE A 85 7.95 -4.36 -11.10
N MET A 86 8.47 -3.32 -11.74
CA MET A 86 9.86 -3.28 -12.19
C MET A 86 10.83 -3.39 -11.01
N ARG A 87 10.61 -2.64 -9.93
CA ARG A 87 11.43 -2.73 -8.71
C ARG A 87 11.40 -4.14 -8.11
N TYR A 88 10.26 -4.83 -8.24
CA TYR A 88 10.04 -6.17 -7.70
C TYR A 88 10.73 -7.30 -8.48
N LEU A 89 10.84 -7.18 -9.81
CA LEU A 89 11.42 -8.22 -10.66
C LEU A 89 12.84 -8.61 -10.26
N PHE A 90 13.63 -7.65 -9.78
CA PHE A 90 15.06 -7.83 -9.50
C PHE A 90 15.37 -8.13 -8.02
N LEU A 91 14.35 -8.29 -7.17
CA LEU A 91 14.56 -8.47 -5.73
C LEU A 91 14.47 -9.93 -5.29
N ASN A 92 15.43 -10.32 -4.45
CA ASN A 92 15.46 -11.60 -3.75
C ASN A 92 14.13 -11.88 -3.07
N LYS A 93 13.71 -13.14 -3.11
CA LYS A 93 12.37 -13.57 -2.67
C LYS A 93 12.33 -14.03 -1.21
N ASP A 94 13.31 -13.62 -0.42
CA ASP A 94 13.48 -14.06 0.97
C ASP A 94 12.72 -13.17 1.97
N TRP A 95 12.72 -13.61 3.22
CA TRP A 95 12.07 -12.88 4.31
C TRP A 95 12.69 -11.51 4.58
N ARG A 96 14.01 -11.38 4.42
CA ARG A 96 14.72 -10.11 4.65
C ARG A 96 14.28 -9.04 3.63
N ALA A 97 14.15 -9.43 2.36
CA ALA A 97 13.63 -8.55 1.34
C ALA A 97 12.18 -8.15 1.61
N LEU A 98 11.35 -9.08 2.11
CA LEU A 98 9.98 -8.76 2.55
C LEU A 98 9.97 -7.74 3.69
N GLN A 99 10.77 -7.92 4.74
CA GLN A 99 10.89 -6.96 5.83
C GLN A 99 11.35 -5.58 5.35
N SER A 100 12.23 -5.53 4.35
CA SER A 100 12.62 -4.27 3.72
C SER A 100 11.45 -3.58 3.00
N PHE A 101 10.61 -4.35 2.30
CA PHE A 101 9.39 -3.81 1.67
C PHE A 101 8.35 -3.33 2.69
N GLU A 102 8.18 -4.07 3.78
CA GLU A 102 7.34 -3.72 4.91
C GLU A 102 7.75 -2.36 5.51
N ARG A 103 9.05 -2.17 5.78
CA ARG A 103 9.59 -0.89 6.25
C ARG A 103 9.45 0.22 5.21
N HIS A 104 9.67 -0.08 3.93
CA HIS A 104 9.43 0.87 2.86
C HIS A 104 7.96 1.29 2.79
N ASN A 105 7.03 0.37 3.03
CA ASN A 105 5.61 0.67 3.07
C ASN A 105 5.25 1.61 4.23
N LEU A 106 5.87 1.43 5.41
CA LEU A 106 5.73 2.39 6.51
C LEU A 106 6.20 3.80 6.12
N HIS A 107 7.29 3.93 5.38
CA HIS A 107 7.74 5.23 4.86
C HIS A 107 6.67 5.89 3.95
N LEU A 108 6.02 5.11 3.10
CA LEU A 108 4.91 5.60 2.26
C LEU A 108 3.71 6.07 3.09
N TYR A 109 3.44 5.44 4.24
CA TYR A 109 2.41 5.93 5.16
C TYR A 109 2.76 7.29 5.73
N TYR A 110 4.01 7.50 6.16
CA TYR A 110 4.45 8.83 6.60
C TYR A 110 4.26 9.88 5.50
N GLU A 111 4.69 9.59 4.27
CA GLU A 111 4.46 10.49 3.14
C GLU A 111 2.96 10.79 2.94
N ALA A 112 2.09 9.79 3.02
CA ALA A 112 0.64 9.94 2.85
C ALA A 112 -0.02 10.75 3.97
N LEU A 113 0.41 10.57 5.22
CA LEU A 113 -0.11 11.27 6.39
C LEU A 113 0.20 12.77 6.35
N TYR A 114 1.37 13.17 5.87
CA TYR A 114 1.75 14.57 5.70
C TYR A 114 1.31 15.13 4.35
N THR A 115 0.16 14.70 3.83
CA THR A 115 -0.45 15.36 2.68
C THR A 115 -1.25 16.56 3.16
N PRO A 116 -0.97 17.78 2.66
CA PRO A 116 -1.78 18.96 2.98
C PRO A 116 -3.26 18.68 2.70
N ASP A 117 -4.16 19.34 3.43
CA ASP A 117 -5.63 19.27 3.24
C ASP A 117 -6.26 17.87 3.14
N ALA A 118 -5.54 16.81 3.54
CA ALA A 118 -6.09 15.47 3.56
C ALA A 118 -7.21 15.40 4.58
N SER A 119 -8.36 14.84 4.18
CA SER A 119 -9.50 14.74 5.09
C SER A 119 -9.12 13.96 6.34
N ARG A 120 -9.59 14.42 7.51
CA ARG A 120 -9.35 13.75 8.79
C ARG A 120 -9.67 12.25 8.76
N LYS A 121 -10.76 11.87 8.07
CA LYS A 121 -11.16 10.47 7.90
C LYS A 121 -10.09 9.61 7.21
N ILE A 122 -9.37 10.17 6.24
CA ILE A 122 -8.27 9.48 5.55
C ILE A 122 -7.05 9.40 6.46
N ILE A 123 -6.73 10.49 7.16
CA ILE A 123 -5.62 10.49 8.14
C ILE A 123 -5.85 9.44 9.23
N ASP A 124 -7.04 9.39 9.84
CA ASP A 124 -7.40 8.42 10.87
C ASP A 124 -7.38 6.98 10.34
N LEU A 125 -7.71 6.77 9.06
CA LEU A 125 -7.60 5.46 8.41
C LEU A 125 -6.13 5.07 8.21
N LEU A 126 -5.31 5.96 7.67
CA LEU A 126 -3.90 5.71 7.42
C LEU A 126 -3.10 5.48 8.71
N LEU A 127 -3.41 6.22 9.78
CA LEU A 127 -2.82 6.00 11.11
C LEU A 127 -3.12 4.60 11.63
N ARG A 128 -4.40 4.19 11.62
CA ARG A 128 -4.80 2.84 12.07
C ARG A 128 -4.17 1.73 11.23
N GLN A 129 -4.00 1.93 9.93
CA GLN A 129 -3.33 0.96 9.07
C GLN A 129 -1.84 0.88 9.37
N LYS A 130 -1.18 2.01 9.56
CA LYS A 130 0.23 2.12 9.94
C LYS A 130 0.49 1.42 11.28
N GLU A 131 -0.31 1.71 12.31
CA GLU A 131 -0.19 1.09 13.64
C GLU A 131 -0.27 -0.44 13.55
N ARG A 132 -1.29 -0.98 12.85
CA ARG A 132 -1.41 -2.44 12.61
C ARG A 132 -0.17 -3.05 11.95
N ILE A 133 0.51 -2.31 11.08
CA ILE A 133 1.74 -2.78 10.42
C ILE A 133 2.92 -2.70 11.39
N GLU A 134 3.05 -1.61 12.14
CA GLU A 134 4.11 -1.43 13.12
C GLU A 134 4.05 -2.51 14.20
N ASP A 135 2.85 -2.85 14.69
CA ASP A 135 2.62 -3.85 15.73
C ASP A 135 3.23 -5.21 15.35
N TYR A 136 2.83 -5.79 14.20
CA TYR A 136 3.36 -7.11 13.82
C TYR A 136 4.82 -7.07 13.34
N LEU A 137 5.38 -5.90 13.02
CA LEU A 137 6.79 -5.76 12.66
C LEU A 137 7.70 -5.65 13.89
N GLN A 138 7.17 -5.30 15.05
CA GLN A 138 7.90 -5.30 16.33
C GLN A 138 8.01 -6.72 16.92
N GLU A 139 7.11 -7.63 16.53
CA GLU A 139 7.11 -9.04 16.95
C GLU A 139 8.15 -9.91 16.20
N ASP A 140 8.89 -9.32 15.24
CA ASP A 140 9.79 -9.98 14.28
C ASP A 140 11.28 -9.76 14.58
#